data_AF-A0A8I1P7K0-F1
#
_entry.id   AF-A0A8I1P7K0-F1
#
_cell.length_a   1.000
_cell.length_b   1.000
_cell.length_c   1.000
_cell.angle_alpha   90.00
_cell.angle_beta   90.00
_cell.angle_gamma   90.00
#
_symmetry.space_group_name_H-M   'P 1'
#
loop_
_entity.id
_entity.type
_entity.pdbx_description
1 polymer ?
#
loop_
_entity_poly.entity_id
_entity_poly.type
_entity_poly.pdbx_seq_one_letter_code
_entity_poly.pdbx_strand_id
1 'polypeptide(L)'
;MVSVARSRKLEKERAALEAAYFSALQEALRDCAGGKWGLFGQNDAVLPGQLRERLKPESAKRLEPIAEELGSVRERLGLPTFGPMARLEQLRREHDSNSPGEQRLAMGFLEELQDIG
;
A
#
# COMPACT_ATOMS: atom_id res chain seq x y z
N MET A 1 23.08 13.25 16.97
CA MET A 1 22.41 12.27 17.84
C MET A 1 20.96 12.71 18.07
N VAL A 2 19.99 11.89 17.68
CA VAL A 2 18.57 12.12 17.99
C VAL A 2 18.37 11.82 19.48
N SER A 3 17.82 12.75 20.25
CA SER A 3 17.50 12.55 21.67
C SER A 3 16.53 11.37 21.84
N VAL A 4 16.70 10.58 22.91
CA VAL A 4 15.84 9.42 23.25
C VAL A 4 14.35 9.78 23.24
N ALA A 5 13.99 11.01 23.67
CA ALA A 5 12.61 11.49 23.65
C ALA A 5 12.08 11.69 22.22
N ARG A 6 12.93 12.16 21.29
CA ARG A 6 12.59 12.34 19.88
C ARG A 6 12.47 11.01 19.16
N SER A 7 13.33 10.03 19.45
CA SER A 7 13.21 8.67 18.92
C SER A 7 11.92 8.00 19.37
N ARG A 8 11.54 8.09 20.66
CA ARG A 8 10.27 7.54 21.16
C ARG A 8 9.04 8.15 20.51
N LYS A 9 9.07 9.43 20.15
CA LYS A 9 7.97 10.10 19.43
C LYS A 9 7.85 9.55 18.01
N LEU A 10 8.98 9.45 17.30
CA LEU A 10 9.02 8.88 15.95
C LEU A 10 8.58 7.42 15.94
N GLU A 11 8.93 6.64 16.96
CA GLU A 11 8.52 5.23 17.06
C GLU A 11 6.99 5.08 17.22
N LYS A 12 6.37 5.97 18.01
CA LYS A 12 4.91 6.01 18.17
C LYS A 12 4.21 6.44 16.88
N GLU A 13 4.77 7.45 16.22
CA GLU A 13 4.27 7.95 14.93
C GLU A 13 4.37 6.86 13.85
N ARG A 14 5.52 6.18 13.75
CA ARG A 14 5.73 5.01 12.90
C ARG A 14 4.66 3.95 13.14
N ALA A 15 4.44 3.55 14.40
CA ALA A 15 3.46 2.51 14.73
C ALA A 15 2.03 2.91 14.37
N ALA A 16 1.66 4.18 14.57
CA ALA A 16 0.35 4.70 14.18
C ALA A 16 0.18 4.71 12.66
N LEU A 17 1.19 5.16 11.91
CA LEU A 17 1.20 5.17 10.45
C LEU A 17 1.17 3.76 9.86
N GLU A 18 1.88 2.80 10.46
CA GLU A 18 1.83 1.39 10.04
C GLU A 18 0.44 0.78 10.21
N ALA A 19 -0.21 1.02 11.35
CA ALA A 19 -1.57 0.56 11.59
C ALA A 19 -2.57 1.21 10.60
N ALA A 20 -2.43 2.52 10.38
CA ALA A 20 -3.27 3.25 9.43
C ALA A 20 -3.07 2.75 7.99
N TYR A 21 -1.81 2.54 7.58
CA TYR A 21 -1.47 2.01 6.26
C TYR A 21 -2.03 0.60 6.07
N PHE A 22 -1.83 -0.27 7.06
CA PHE A 22 -2.29 -1.65 7.00
C PHE A 22 -3.83 -1.74 6.88
N SER A 23 -4.57 -0.94 7.66
CA SER A 23 -6.04 -0.85 7.56
C SER A 23 -6.48 -0.34 6.19
N ALA A 24 -5.87 0.75 5.71
CA ALA A 24 -6.19 1.31 4.39
C ALA A 24 -5.88 0.31 3.26
N LEU A 25 -4.80 -0.47 3.41
CA LEU A 25 -4.38 -1.46 2.43
C LEU A 25 -5.38 -2.61 2.37
N GLN A 26 -5.82 -3.12 3.51
CA GLN A 26 -6.86 -4.14 3.56
C GLN A 26 -8.17 -3.65 2.92
N GLU A 27 -8.58 -2.41 3.21
CA GLU A 27 -9.77 -1.82 2.56
C GLU A 27 -9.60 -1.73 1.04
N ALA A 28 -8.45 -1.25 0.57
CA ALA A 28 -8.16 -1.13 -0.85
C ALA A 28 -8.11 -2.50 -1.55
N LEU A 29 -7.56 -3.52 -0.89
CA LEU A 29 -7.53 -4.89 -1.39
C LEU A 29 -8.94 -5.51 -1.45
N ARG A 30 -9.79 -5.27 -0.44
CA ARG A 30 -11.20 -5.70 -0.47
C ARG A 30 -11.96 -5.04 -1.61
N ASP A 31 -11.78 -3.74 -1.80
CA ASP A 31 -12.34 -2.98 -2.91
C ASP A 31 -11.88 -3.57 -4.26
N CYS A 32 -10.59 -3.90 -4.37
CA CYS A 32 -10.01 -4.47 -5.56
C CYS A 32 -10.51 -5.89 -5.85
N ALA A 33 -10.62 -6.74 -4.81
CA ALA A 33 -11.25 -8.06 -4.90
C ALA A 33 -12.74 -7.96 -5.32
N GLY A 34 -13.43 -6.90 -4.88
CA GLY A 34 -14.80 -6.58 -5.27
C GLY A 34 -14.97 -6.03 -6.70
N GLY A 35 -13.87 -5.88 -7.46
CA GLY A 35 -13.92 -5.45 -8.86
C GLY A 35 -13.70 -3.94 -9.07
N LYS A 36 -13.28 -3.19 -8.06
CA LYS A 36 -12.73 -1.84 -8.28
C LYS A 36 -11.28 -1.96 -8.79
N TRP A 37 -10.85 -1.04 -9.63
CA TRP A 37 -9.52 -1.09 -10.25
C TRP A 37 -8.65 0.10 -9.84
N GLY A 38 -7.34 -0.02 -10.03
CA GLY A 38 -6.38 1.08 -9.81
C GLY A 38 -5.51 0.97 -8.56
N LEU A 39 -5.53 -0.18 -7.87
CA LEU A 39 -4.58 -0.46 -6.79
C LEU A 39 -3.24 -0.97 -7.33
N PHE A 40 -3.27 -1.84 -8.34
CA PHE A 40 -2.09 -2.47 -8.94
C PHE A 40 -1.65 -1.81 -10.25
N GLY A 41 -2.54 -1.06 -10.91
CA GLY A 41 -2.20 -0.31 -12.12
C GLY A 41 -2.04 -1.20 -13.36
N GLN A 42 -2.66 -2.39 -13.39
CA GLN A 42 -2.67 -3.24 -14.58
C GLN A 42 -3.56 -2.64 -15.68
N ASN A 43 -4.60 -1.89 -15.27
CA ASN A 43 -5.52 -1.17 -16.16
C ASN A 43 -5.14 0.30 -16.40
N ASP A 44 -3.96 0.71 -15.93
CA ASP A 44 -3.20 1.78 -16.56
C ASP A 44 -2.93 1.35 -18.03
N ALA A 45 -2.26 2.05 -18.93
CA ALA A 45 -2.26 1.71 -20.38
C ALA A 45 -3.64 1.73 -21.10
N VAL A 46 -4.73 1.14 -20.56
CA VAL A 46 -6.07 1.09 -21.16
C VAL A 46 -6.90 2.34 -20.83
N LEU A 47 -6.79 2.87 -19.61
CA LEU A 47 -7.53 4.06 -19.19
C LEU A 47 -6.72 5.36 -19.37
N PRO A 48 -7.33 6.51 -19.73
CA PRO A 48 -6.69 7.82 -19.66
C PRO A 48 -6.38 8.21 -18.20
N GLY A 49 -5.25 8.87 -17.93
CA GLY A 49 -4.79 9.19 -16.57
C GLY A 49 -5.81 9.93 -15.69
N GLN A 50 -6.61 10.84 -16.27
CA GLN A 50 -7.68 11.55 -15.55
C GLN A 50 -8.84 10.64 -15.13
N LEU A 51 -9.13 9.59 -15.91
CA LEU A 51 -10.16 8.60 -15.57
C LEU A 51 -9.64 7.64 -14.50
N ARG A 52 -8.35 7.30 -14.53
CA ARG A 52 -7.70 6.45 -13.51
C ARG A 52 -7.84 7.08 -12.12
N GLU A 53 -7.45 8.34 -11.97
CA GLU A 53 -7.57 9.06 -10.70
C GLU A 53 -9.02 9.17 -10.21
N ARG A 54 -9.99 9.31 -11.12
CA ARG A 54 -11.42 9.37 -10.75
C ARG A 54 -11.98 8.02 -10.33
N LEU A 55 -11.53 6.93 -10.95
CA LEU A 55 -12.02 5.57 -10.68
C LEU A 55 -11.26 4.87 -9.55
N LYS A 56 -10.04 5.35 -9.22
CA LYS A 56 -9.25 4.83 -8.10
C LYS A 56 -10.08 4.94 -6.82
N PRO A 57 -10.27 3.83 -6.08
CA PRO A 57 -11.07 3.86 -4.87
C PRO A 57 -10.39 4.76 -3.83
N GLU A 58 -11.20 5.45 -3.03
CA GLU A 58 -10.70 6.36 -1.98
C GLU A 58 -9.78 5.66 -0.97
N SER A 59 -10.02 4.37 -0.72
CA SER A 59 -9.15 3.49 0.09
C SER A 59 -7.73 3.42 -0.51
N ALA A 60 -7.60 3.26 -1.83
CA ALA A 60 -6.31 3.25 -2.52
C ALA A 60 -5.67 4.64 -2.61
N LYS A 61 -6.45 5.71 -2.72
CA LYS A 61 -5.92 7.09 -2.70
C LYS A 61 -5.33 7.48 -1.35
N ARG A 62 -5.93 7.00 -0.26
CA ARG A 62 -5.42 7.23 1.10
C ARG A 62 -4.08 6.53 1.36
N LEU A 63 -3.70 5.52 0.57
CA LEU A 63 -2.45 4.80 0.77
C LEU A 63 -1.21 5.63 0.43
N GLU A 64 -1.24 6.40 -0.65
CA GLU A 64 -0.11 7.23 -1.09
C GLU A 64 0.39 8.22 -0.01
N PRO A 65 -0.46 9.08 0.57
CA PRO A 65 0.01 10.04 1.58
C PRO A 65 0.51 9.34 2.84
N ILE A 66 -0.14 8.25 3.28
CA ILE A 66 0.33 7.47 4.43
C ILE A 66 1.66 6.79 4.12
N ALA A 67 1.86 6.31 2.89
CA ALA A 67 3.10 5.68 2.46
C ALA A 67 4.27 6.65 2.40
N GLU A 68 4.04 7.86 1.91
CA GLU A 68 5.04 8.92 1.88
C GLU A 68 5.47 9.32 3.29
N GLU A 69 4.50 9.55 4.19
CA GLU A 69 4.78 9.88 5.59
C GLU A 69 5.50 8.73 6.31
N LEU A 70 5.02 7.48 6.14
CA LEU A 70 5.65 6.32 6.78
C LEU A 70 7.06 6.09 6.25
N GLY A 71 7.27 6.24 4.94
CA GLY A 71 8.58 6.15 4.30
C GLY A 71 9.55 7.15 4.92
N SER A 72 9.13 8.42 5.04
CA SER A 72 9.95 9.46 5.67
C SER A 72 10.27 9.16 7.14
N VAL A 73 9.28 8.69 7.92
CA VAL A 73 9.50 8.34 9.34
C VAL A 73 10.44 7.15 9.47
N ARG A 74 10.29 6.10 8.66
CA ARG A 74 11.14 4.91 8.68
C ARG A 74 12.57 5.23 8.23
N GLU A 75 12.74 6.06 7.19
CA GLU A 75 14.05 6.55 6.76
C GLU A 75 14.77 7.31 7.89
N ARG A 76 14.06 8.20 8.60
CA ARG A 76 14.60 8.93 9.76
C ARG A 76 14.99 8.02 10.93
N LEU A 77 14.35 6.87 11.05
CA LEU A 77 14.67 5.83 12.03
C LEU A 77 15.74 4.84 11.53
N GLY A 78 16.17 4.93 10.26
CA GLY A 78 17.10 3.97 9.65
C GLY A 78 16.49 2.58 9.41
N LEU A 79 15.16 2.51 9.30
CA LEU A 79 14.42 1.27 9.07
C LEU A 79 14.20 1.04 7.56
N PRO A 80 14.18 -0.23 7.10
CA PRO A 80 13.89 -0.55 5.71
C PRO A 80 12.43 -0.23 5.35
N THR A 81 12.06 -0.26 4.07
CA THR A 81 10.66 -0.11 3.62
C THR A 81 9.73 -1.06 4.38
N PHE A 82 8.52 -0.59 4.67
CA PHE A 82 7.53 -1.41 5.36
C PHE A 82 7.15 -2.63 4.50
N GLY A 83 7.15 -3.83 5.08
CA GLY A 83 6.96 -5.09 4.33
C GLY A 83 5.74 -5.08 3.39
N PRO A 84 4.54 -4.70 3.88
CA PRO A 84 3.34 -4.58 3.04
C PRO A 84 3.47 -3.56 1.88
N MET A 85 4.23 -2.47 2.05
CA MET A 85 4.51 -1.53 0.95
C MET A 85 5.39 -2.17 -0.11
N ALA A 86 6.49 -2.80 0.32
CA ALA A 86 7.42 -3.47 -0.59
C ALA A 86 6.72 -4.60 -1.37
N ARG A 87 5.83 -5.36 -0.70
CA ARG A 87 5.02 -6.40 -1.34
C ARG A 87 4.04 -5.84 -2.35
N LEU A 88 3.33 -4.75 -2.02
CA LEU A 88 2.44 -4.07 -2.98
C LEU A 88 3.19 -3.61 -4.23
N GLU A 89 4.36 -2.99 -4.05
CA GLU A 89 5.20 -2.58 -5.19
C GLU A 89 5.68 -3.76 -6.03
N GLN A 90 6.04 -4.88 -5.39
CA GLN A 90 6.41 -6.09 -6.10
C GLN A 90 5.24 -6.59 -6.98
N LEU A 91 4.03 -6.66 -6.43
CA LEU A 91 2.84 -7.08 -7.18
C LEU A 91 2.50 -6.11 -8.32
N ARG A 92 2.76 -4.81 -8.14
CA ARG A 92 2.64 -3.81 -9.22
C ARG A 92 3.66 -4.03 -10.35
N ARG A 93 4.86 -4.50 -10.02
CA ARG A 93 5.93 -4.79 -10.99
C ARG A 93 5.76 -6.14 -11.69
N GLU A 94 5.15 -7.12 -11.02
CA GLU A 94 4.83 -8.45 -11.55
C GLU A 94 3.63 -8.39 -12.52
N HIS A 95 3.79 -7.64 -13.62
CA HIS A 95 2.83 -7.57 -14.71
C HIS A 95 3.39 -8.25 -15.96
N ASP A 96 3.10 -9.55 -16.10
CA ASP A 96 3.39 -10.34 -17.29
C ASP A 96 2.08 -10.62 -18.05
N SER A 97 2.16 -11.02 -19.32
CA SER A 97 0.97 -11.27 -20.17
C SER A 97 0.09 -12.42 -19.66
N ASN A 98 0.54 -13.16 -18.65
CA ASN A 98 -0.18 -14.24 -17.99
C ASN A 98 -0.44 -13.97 -16.49
N SER A 99 -0.25 -12.73 -16.03
CA SER A 99 -0.50 -12.37 -14.64
C SER A 99 -1.98 -12.55 -14.30
N PRO A 100 -2.31 -13.07 -13.09
CA PRO A 100 -3.68 -13.06 -12.61
C PRO A 100 -4.22 -11.63 -12.62
N GLY A 101 -5.49 -11.45 -12.97
CA GLY A 101 -6.11 -10.12 -12.93
C GLY A 101 -6.08 -9.52 -11.51
N GLU A 102 -6.16 -8.19 -11.44
CA GLU A 102 -6.07 -7.41 -10.18
C GLU A 102 -6.90 -7.97 -9.02
N GLN A 103 -8.08 -8.55 -9.30
CA GLN A 103 -8.94 -9.16 -8.27
C GLN A 103 -8.27 -10.36 -7.59
N ARG A 104 -7.65 -11.26 -8.35
CA ARG A 104 -6.98 -12.45 -7.81
C ARG A 104 -5.72 -12.07 -7.04
N LEU A 105 -4.96 -11.10 -7.55
CA LEU A 105 -3.82 -10.55 -6.81
C LEU A 105 -4.26 -9.90 -5.49
N ALA A 106 -5.37 -9.16 -5.51
CA ALA A 106 -5.92 -8.55 -4.31
C ALA A 106 -6.32 -9.59 -3.26
N MET A 107 -7.02 -10.65 -3.69
CA MET A 107 -7.42 -11.75 -2.81
C MET A 107 -6.22 -12.47 -2.22
N GLY A 108 -5.26 -12.89 -3.05
CA GLY A 108 -4.06 -13.58 -2.57
C GLY A 108 -3.24 -12.72 -1.62
N PHE A 109 -3.09 -11.42 -1.91
CA PHE A 109 -2.39 -10.53 -1.00
C PHE A 109 -3.17 -10.26 0.30
N LEU A 110 -4.50 -10.21 0.24
CA LEU A 110 -5.32 -10.07 1.45
C LEU A 110 -5.23 -11.31 2.35
N GLU A 111 -5.15 -12.51 1.78
CA GLU A 111 -4.87 -13.76 2.51
C GLU A 111 -3.46 -13.72 3.14
N GLU A 112 -2.43 -13.33 2.38
CA GLU A 112 -1.07 -13.14 2.91
C GLU A 112 -1.03 -12.18 4.12
N LEU A 113 -1.77 -11.06 4.05
CA LEU A 113 -1.82 -10.10 5.16
C LEU A 113 -2.58 -10.61 6.38
N GLN A 114 -3.55 -11.52 6.20
CA GLN A 114 -4.29 -12.13 7.31
C GLN A 114 -3.46 -13.19 8.03
N ASP A 115 -2.60 -13.90 7.32
CA ASP A 115 -1.69 -14.90 7.91
C ASP A 115 -0.52 -14.26 8.70
N ILE A 116 -0.21 -12.98 8.45
CA ILE A 116 0.88 -12.23 9.13
C ILE A 116 0.38 -11.51 10.40
N GLY A 117 -0.94 -11.37 10.59
CA GLY A 117 -1.58 -10.67 11.71
C GLY A 117 -1.87 -11.57 12.91
#